data_AF-A0A847ID94-F1
#
_entry.id   AF-A0A847ID94-F1
#
_cell.length_a   1.000
_cell.length_b   1.000
_cell.length_c   1.000
_cell.angle_alpha   90.00
_cell.angle_beta   90.00
_cell.angle_gamma   90.00
#
_symmetry.space_group_name_H-M   'P 1'
#
loop_
_entity.id
_entity.type
_entity.pdbx_description
1 polymer ?
#
loop_
_entity_poly.entity_id
_entity_poly.type
_entity_poly.pdbx_seq_one_letter_code
_entity_poly.pdbx_strand_id
1 'polypeptide(L)'
;MSKSQTAPELTRRRTIASVLGVIALIAVIAFTWWIDGQESTDEAPAAAAQSSVAADAPSTAVPSTQTTGPRTTGQKNAPKPGPKPASKVPARVTQTLEEIDSGRWPASAEAPGTRGGDTFRNREGRLPARTANGQRISYKEWDVNPKKPRSGRDAERIVTGSDGSAWYTLDHYQTFTQIRGPSA
;
A
#
# COMPACT_ATOMS: atom_id res chain seq x y z
N MET A 1 -47.92 -44.51 34.10
CA MET A 1 -46.67 -43.74 33.91
C MET A 1 -46.85 -42.74 32.77
N SER A 2 -46.49 -41.48 33.01
CA SER A 2 -45.90 -40.44 32.11
C SER A 2 -46.24 -40.41 30.60
N LYS A 3 -46.50 -39.29 29.92
CA LYS A 3 -46.49 -37.84 30.21
C LYS A 3 -47.19 -37.11 29.04
N SER A 4 -47.79 -35.97 29.33
CA SER A 4 -48.45 -35.00 28.45
C SER A 4 -47.50 -34.23 27.51
N GLN A 5 -48.02 -33.69 26.38
CA GLN A 5 -48.03 -32.25 25.97
C GLN A 5 -48.25 -32.10 24.44
N THR A 6 -49.39 -31.61 23.93
CA THR A 6 -49.86 -30.22 23.61
C THR A 6 -49.08 -29.41 22.56
N ALA A 7 -49.74 -29.26 21.39
CA ALA A 7 -50.00 -28.05 20.58
C ALA A 7 -48.87 -27.20 19.92
N PRO A 8 -49.15 -26.61 18.72
CA PRO A 8 -48.21 -25.88 17.88
C PRO A 8 -48.10 -24.39 18.28
N GLU A 9 -47.27 -23.64 17.55
CA GLU A 9 -47.14 -22.16 17.52
C GLU A 9 -45.94 -21.56 18.27
N LEU A 10 -44.77 -21.54 17.61
CA LEU A 10 -43.67 -20.62 17.94
C LEU A 10 -43.02 -20.03 16.68
N THR A 11 -43.82 -19.77 15.64
CA THR A 11 -43.38 -19.10 14.41
C THR A 11 -43.90 -17.67 14.34
N ARG A 12 -43.81 -16.89 15.44
CA ARG A 12 -44.23 -15.47 15.40
C ARG A 12 -43.61 -14.53 16.44
N ARG A 13 -42.36 -14.78 16.89
CA ARG A 13 -41.70 -13.89 17.88
C ARG A 13 -40.24 -13.54 17.61
N ARG A 14 -39.70 -13.85 16.42
CA ARG A 14 -38.29 -13.57 16.08
C ARG A 14 -38.04 -12.45 15.07
N THR A 15 -39.06 -11.68 14.69
CA THR A 15 -38.90 -10.60 13.68
C THR A 15 -39.13 -9.18 14.20
N ILE A 16 -39.55 -8.96 15.45
CA ILE A 16 -39.86 -7.60 15.97
C ILE A 16 -38.70 -7.02 16.82
N ALA A 17 -37.74 -7.82 17.29
CA ALA A 17 -36.61 -7.34 18.08
C ALA A 17 -35.41 -6.82 17.25
N SER A 18 -35.44 -6.90 15.92
CA SER A 18 -34.27 -6.60 15.07
C SER A 18 -34.32 -5.24 14.36
N VAL A 19 -35.43 -4.50 14.40
CA VAL A 19 -35.56 -3.22 13.68
C VAL A 19 -35.16 -2.01 14.54
N LEU A 20 -35.37 -2.05 15.87
CA LEU A 20 -35.05 -0.92 16.76
C LEU A 20 -33.55 -0.77 17.08
N GLY A 21 -32.79 -1.87 17.12
CA GLY A 21 -31.34 -1.83 17.37
C GLY A 21 -30.53 -1.25 16.20
N VAL A 22 -30.98 -1.47 14.97
CA VAL A 22 -30.31 -0.97 13.75
C VAL A 22 -30.56 0.53 13.55
N ILE A 23 -31.75 1.03 13.89
CA ILE A 23 -32.07 2.46 13.80
C ILE A 23 -31.28 3.28 14.83
N ALA A 24 -31.10 2.77 16.06
CA ALA A 24 -30.29 3.45 17.08
C ALA A 24 -28.79 3.51 16.72
N LEU A 25 -28.26 2.47 16.07
CA LEU A 25 -26.85 2.46 15.62
C LEU A 25 -26.61 3.40 14.43
N ILE A 26 -27.55 3.50 13.49
CA ILE A 26 -27.48 4.44 12.35
C ILE A 26 -27.58 5.90 12.85
N ALA A 27 -28.39 6.19 13.87
CA ALA A 27 -28.49 7.52 14.45
C ALA A 27 -27.18 7.99 15.12
N VAL A 28 -26.45 7.11 15.80
CA VAL A 28 -25.15 7.44 16.42
C VAL A 28 -24.06 7.69 15.36
N ILE A 29 -24.06 6.92 14.26
CA ILE A 29 -23.08 7.09 13.17
C ILE A 29 -23.39 8.33 12.31
N ALA A 30 -24.66 8.70 12.14
CA ALA A 30 -25.03 9.96 11.47
C ALA A 30 -24.69 11.20 12.33
N PHE A 31 -24.74 11.09 13.67
CA PHE A 31 -24.43 12.20 14.58
C PHE A 31 -22.92 12.51 14.66
N THR A 32 -22.04 11.52 14.47
CA THR A 32 -20.57 11.75 14.43
C THR A 32 -20.07 12.35 13.12
N TRP A 33 -20.88 12.36 12.05
CA TRP A 33 -20.59 13.07 10.80
C TRP A 33 -21.31 14.42 10.66
N TRP A 34 -22.09 14.84 11.67
CA TRP A 34 -22.81 16.12 11.69
C TRP A 34 -22.14 17.19 12.58
N ILE A 35 -21.24 16.81 13.50
CA ILE A 35 -20.54 17.75 14.40
C ILE A 35 -19.28 18.37 13.76
N ASP A 36 -18.80 17.87 12.62
CA ASP A 36 -17.58 18.37 11.94
C ASP A 36 -17.88 19.35 10.79
N GLY A 37 -19.12 19.84 10.67
CA GLY A 37 -19.64 20.49 9.46
C GLY A 37 -20.25 21.88 9.62
N GLN A 38 -19.95 22.67 10.66
CA GLN A 38 -20.40 24.06 10.74
C GLN A 38 -19.54 24.95 11.67
N GLU A 39 -18.56 25.65 11.09
CA GLU A 39 -17.94 26.91 11.57
C GLU A 39 -17.24 27.52 10.33
N SER A 40 -17.40 28.75 9.88
CA SER A 40 -18.17 29.93 10.30
C SER A 40 -18.31 30.83 9.06
N THR A 41 -19.46 31.48 8.91
CA THR A 41 -19.75 32.49 7.87
C THR A 41 -19.06 33.83 8.14
N ASP A 42 -18.49 34.38 7.07
CA ASP A 42 -18.29 35.78 6.68
C ASP A 42 -18.16 36.91 7.73
N GLU A 43 -17.01 37.59 7.70
CA GLU A 43 -16.93 39.04 7.97
C GLU A 43 -15.86 39.69 7.06
N ALA A 44 -16.23 40.80 6.42
CA ALA A 44 -15.36 41.68 5.62
C ALA A 44 -15.87 43.14 5.81
N PRO A 45 -15.16 44.20 5.36
CA PRO A 45 -13.74 44.52 5.52
C PRO A 45 -13.57 45.97 6.06
N ALA A 46 -12.41 46.32 6.66
CA ALA A 46 -11.96 47.72 6.71
C ALA A 46 -10.46 47.89 7.03
N ALA A 47 -9.80 48.63 6.13
CA ALA A 47 -8.78 49.65 6.37
C ALA A 47 -7.33 49.26 6.79
N ALA A 48 -6.46 49.40 5.79
CA ALA A 48 -5.36 50.39 5.73
C ALA A 48 -3.91 49.99 6.11
N ALA A 49 -3.03 50.38 5.16
CA ALA A 49 -1.60 50.71 5.26
C ALA A 49 -0.60 49.56 5.42
N GLN A 50 0.60 49.55 4.85
CA GLN A 50 1.30 50.13 3.68
C GLN A 50 2.74 49.56 3.74
N SER A 51 3.50 49.68 2.65
CA SER A 51 4.99 49.66 2.58
C SER A 51 5.69 48.28 2.58
N SER A 52 6.22 47.84 1.41
CA SER A 52 7.58 48.08 0.86
C SER A 52 8.63 47.13 1.48
N VAL A 53 9.49 46.36 0.79
CA VAL A 53 10.47 46.70 -0.27
C VAL A 53 11.04 45.41 -0.91
N ALA A 54 11.71 45.60 -2.04
CA ALA A 54 12.31 44.66 -2.99
C ALA A 54 13.49 43.78 -2.52
N ALA A 55 13.71 42.67 -3.25
CA ALA A 55 15.00 42.17 -3.80
C ALA A 55 14.79 40.69 -4.24
N ASP A 56 14.71 40.35 -5.52
CA ASP A 56 15.81 40.14 -6.47
C ASP A 56 16.76 38.98 -6.07
N ALA A 57 16.65 37.84 -6.78
CA ALA A 57 17.74 37.13 -7.45
C ALA A 57 17.33 35.66 -7.82
N PRO A 58 17.44 35.25 -9.09
CA PRO A 58 17.34 33.84 -9.50
C PRO A 58 18.71 33.15 -9.38
N SER A 59 18.77 31.99 -8.72
CA SER A 59 20.01 31.20 -8.67
C SER A 59 20.01 30.12 -9.75
N THR A 60 20.90 30.37 -10.70
CA THR A 60 21.38 29.68 -11.89
C THR A 60 21.62 28.17 -11.74
N ALA A 61 21.24 27.43 -12.78
CA ALA A 61 21.69 26.06 -13.07
C ALA A 61 23.17 26.03 -13.50
N VAL A 62 23.91 24.97 -13.13
CA VAL A 62 25.08 24.48 -13.89
C VAL A 62 25.23 22.94 -13.78
N PRO A 63 25.84 22.27 -14.77
CA PRO A 63 25.64 20.86 -15.09
C PRO A 63 26.77 19.92 -14.62
N SER A 64 26.57 18.63 -14.91
CA SER A 64 27.42 17.47 -14.66
C SER A 64 28.86 17.58 -15.16
N THR A 65 29.81 16.99 -14.42
CA THR A 65 31.07 16.46 -14.96
C THR A 65 31.24 15.00 -14.59
N GLN A 66 31.35 14.20 -15.65
CA GLN A 66 31.75 12.80 -15.67
C GLN A 66 33.21 12.68 -15.20
N THR A 67 33.49 11.67 -14.38
CA THR A 67 34.86 11.14 -14.22
C THR A 67 34.85 9.70 -14.72
N THR A 68 35.35 9.53 -15.94
CA THR A 68 35.82 8.28 -16.48
C THR A 68 37.17 7.93 -15.86
N GLY A 69 37.30 6.70 -15.36
CA GLY A 69 38.56 6.13 -14.90
C GLY A 69 38.48 4.60 -14.97
N PRO A 70 39.25 3.94 -15.86
CA PRO A 70 39.26 2.49 -15.97
C PRO A 70 40.31 1.90 -15.03
N ARG A 71 39.94 0.88 -14.23
CA ARG A 71 40.92 -0.09 -13.73
C ARG A 71 40.33 -1.48 -13.53
N THR A 72 40.75 -2.36 -14.41
CA THR A 72 40.67 -3.82 -14.34
C THR A 72 41.62 -4.38 -13.28
N THR A 73 41.19 -5.39 -12.51
CA THR A 73 41.90 -6.69 -12.30
C THR A 73 41.12 -7.63 -11.37
N GLY A 74 40.58 -8.70 -11.97
CA GLY A 74 40.69 -10.12 -11.57
C GLY A 74 40.29 -10.61 -10.16
N GLN A 75 39.20 -11.41 -10.08
CA GLN A 75 39.13 -12.53 -9.14
C GLN A 75 38.21 -13.69 -9.62
N LYS A 76 38.85 -14.70 -10.22
CA LYS A 76 38.75 -16.17 -10.04
C LYS A 76 37.37 -16.85 -9.86
N ASN A 77 37.01 -17.56 -10.93
CA ASN A 77 36.07 -18.68 -11.17
C ASN A 77 35.44 -19.47 -9.99
N ALA A 78 34.12 -19.65 -10.08
CA ALA A 78 33.37 -20.87 -9.74
C ALA A 78 32.35 -21.16 -10.88
N PRO A 79 31.97 -22.41 -11.19
CA PRO A 79 31.20 -22.74 -12.39
C PRO A 79 29.79 -22.16 -12.33
N LYS A 80 29.51 -21.21 -13.21
CA LYS A 80 28.22 -20.55 -13.39
C LYS A 80 27.26 -21.49 -14.13
N PRO A 81 26.10 -21.87 -13.55
CA PRO A 81 25.02 -22.44 -14.34
C PRO A 81 24.69 -21.47 -15.49
N GLY A 82 24.65 -21.98 -16.72
CA GLY A 82 24.46 -21.17 -17.92
C GLY A 82 23.23 -20.25 -17.84
N PRO A 83 23.19 -19.14 -18.60
CA PRO A 83 22.12 -18.17 -18.49
C PRO A 83 20.77 -18.81 -18.86
N LYS A 84 19.96 -19.15 -17.85
CA LYS A 84 18.50 -19.16 -18.02
C LYS A 84 18.09 -17.78 -18.55
N PRO A 85 17.10 -17.68 -19.46
CA PRO A 85 16.64 -16.37 -19.92
C PRO A 85 16.36 -15.49 -18.69
N ALA A 86 17.06 -14.37 -18.60
CA ALA A 86 16.97 -13.49 -17.45
C ALA A 86 15.56 -12.89 -17.42
N SER A 87 14.72 -13.38 -16.51
CA SER A 87 13.48 -12.70 -16.16
C SER A 87 13.82 -11.25 -15.79
N LYS A 88 13.04 -10.27 -16.29
CA LYS A 88 13.20 -8.85 -15.97
C LYS A 88 13.19 -8.58 -14.45
N VAL A 89 12.60 -9.51 -13.70
CA VAL A 89 12.56 -9.52 -12.24
C VAL A 89 13.65 -10.47 -11.70
N PRO A 90 14.52 -10.00 -10.79
CA PRO A 90 15.55 -10.84 -10.15
C PRO A 90 14.95 -11.99 -9.34
N ALA A 91 15.62 -13.15 -9.31
CA ALA A 91 15.13 -14.36 -8.61
C ALA A 91 14.82 -14.13 -7.12
N ARG A 92 15.60 -13.28 -6.43
CA ARG A 92 15.34 -12.92 -5.01
C ARG A 92 13.96 -12.29 -4.80
N VAL A 93 13.48 -11.52 -5.78
CA VAL A 93 12.17 -10.86 -5.70
C VAL A 93 11.06 -11.90 -5.78
N THR A 94 11.21 -12.89 -6.67
CA THR A 94 10.27 -14.00 -6.76
C THR A 94 10.27 -14.84 -5.48
N GLN A 95 11.45 -15.11 -4.90
CA GLN A 95 11.56 -15.81 -3.63
C GLN A 95 10.85 -15.05 -2.49
N THR A 96 11.06 -13.74 -2.38
CA THR A 96 10.33 -12.93 -1.40
C THR A 96 8.83 -12.94 -1.66
N LEU A 97 8.39 -12.91 -2.92
CA LEU A 97 6.96 -13.02 -3.27
C LEU A 97 6.36 -14.35 -2.79
N GLU A 98 7.07 -15.47 -2.92
CA GLU A 98 6.62 -16.78 -2.40
C GLU A 98 6.50 -16.78 -0.86
N GLU A 99 7.43 -16.13 -0.16
CA GLU A 99 7.36 -15.93 1.30
C GLU A 99 6.18 -15.01 1.70
N ILE A 100 5.86 -14.00 0.90
CA ILE A 100 4.69 -13.13 1.07
C ILE A 100 3.40 -13.94 0.88
N ASP A 101 3.29 -14.70 -0.20
CA ASP A 101 2.11 -15.49 -0.52
C ASP A 101 1.85 -16.59 0.52
N SER A 102 2.90 -17.14 1.12
CA SER A 102 2.80 -18.10 2.23
C SER A 102 2.59 -17.47 3.60
N GLY A 103 2.54 -16.13 3.70
CA GLY A 103 2.33 -15.39 4.94
C GLY A 103 3.53 -15.41 5.90
N ARG A 104 4.71 -15.85 5.45
CA ARG A 104 5.92 -15.91 6.27
C ARG A 104 6.70 -14.60 6.27
N TRP A 105 6.63 -13.83 5.20
CA TRP A 105 7.26 -12.51 5.13
C TRP A 105 6.43 -11.44 5.87
N PRO A 106 7.04 -10.47 6.58
CA PRO A 106 8.48 -10.21 6.74
C PRO A 106 9.15 -10.97 7.90
N ALA A 107 8.44 -11.84 8.62
CA ALA A 107 8.99 -12.53 9.79
C ALA A 107 10.16 -13.46 9.42
N SER A 108 10.04 -14.19 8.30
CA SER A 108 11.10 -15.07 7.78
C SER A 108 12.36 -14.34 7.32
N ALA A 109 12.35 -13.00 7.27
CA ALA A 109 13.55 -12.20 7.01
C ALA A 109 14.55 -12.22 8.18
N GLU A 110 14.09 -12.55 9.40
CA GLU A 110 14.89 -12.55 10.65
C GLU A 110 15.69 -11.24 10.87
N ALA A 111 15.20 -10.14 10.30
CA ALA A 111 15.86 -8.85 10.29
C ALA A 111 14.93 -7.77 10.87
N PRO A 112 15.08 -7.41 12.16
CA PRO A 112 14.24 -6.41 12.81
C PRO A 112 14.16 -5.09 12.03
N GLY A 113 12.93 -4.65 11.77
CA GLY A 113 12.64 -3.44 11.01
C GLY A 113 12.46 -3.65 9.50
N THR A 114 12.55 -4.88 9.00
CA THR A 114 11.94 -5.26 7.71
C THR A 114 10.43 -5.15 7.83
N ARG A 115 9.77 -4.60 6.82
CA ARG A 115 8.33 -4.29 6.85
C ARG A 115 7.58 -4.91 5.68
N GLY A 116 6.30 -5.15 5.89
CA GLY A 116 5.38 -5.53 4.84
C GLY A 116 3.95 -5.68 5.35
N GLY A 117 3.00 -5.66 4.43
CA GLY A 117 1.57 -5.78 4.69
C GLY A 117 0.83 -4.45 4.90
N ASP A 118 1.58 -3.35 4.95
CA ASP A 118 1.06 -1.98 5.00
C ASP A 118 0.26 -1.65 3.74
N THR A 119 -0.69 -0.72 3.85
CA THR A 119 -1.54 -0.33 2.71
C THR A 119 -0.76 0.54 1.73
N PHE A 120 -0.62 0.08 0.49
CA PHE A 120 -0.17 0.92 -0.61
C PHE A 120 -1.36 1.66 -1.21
N ARG A 121 -1.35 3.00 -1.12
CA ARG A 121 -2.50 3.82 -1.50
C ARG A 121 -2.62 4.06 -3.01
N ASN A 122 -1.57 3.78 -3.80
CA ASN A 122 -1.52 4.03 -5.24
C ASN A 122 -1.97 5.47 -5.60
N ARG A 123 -1.46 6.48 -4.89
CA ARG A 123 -1.92 7.88 -5.03
C ARG A 123 -1.57 8.46 -6.39
N GLU A 124 -0.43 8.04 -6.92
CA GLU A 124 0.09 8.43 -8.24
C GLU A 124 -0.58 7.66 -9.38
N GLY A 125 -1.47 6.70 -9.08
CA GLY A 125 -2.23 5.95 -10.09
C GLY A 125 -1.37 5.10 -11.04
N ARG A 126 -0.16 4.71 -10.61
CA ARG A 126 0.78 3.94 -11.44
C ARG A 126 0.38 2.48 -11.62
N LEU A 127 -0.46 1.95 -10.72
CA LEU A 127 -1.05 0.62 -10.83
C LEU A 127 -2.54 0.70 -11.18
N PRO A 128 -3.14 -0.33 -11.79
CA PRO A 128 -4.58 -0.35 -12.06
C PRO A 128 -5.41 -0.10 -10.79
N ALA A 129 -6.40 0.79 -10.85
CA ALA A 129 -7.26 1.08 -9.70
C ALA A 129 -8.40 0.05 -9.54
N ARG A 130 -8.74 -0.65 -10.63
CA ARG A 130 -9.85 -1.59 -10.70
C ARG A 130 -9.47 -2.82 -11.52
N THR A 131 -10.09 -3.94 -11.18
CA THR A 131 -10.08 -5.19 -11.94
C THR A 131 -10.85 -5.05 -13.26
N ALA A 132 -10.75 -6.05 -14.12
CA ALA A 132 -11.47 -6.09 -15.40
C ALA A 132 -13.00 -6.02 -15.25
N ASN A 133 -13.55 -6.54 -14.14
CA ASN A 133 -14.98 -6.48 -13.82
C ASN A 133 -15.39 -5.19 -13.05
N GLY A 134 -14.47 -4.23 -12.89
CA GLY A 134 -14.75 -2.93 -12.29
C GLY A 134 -14.65 -2.86 -10.76
N GLN A 135 -14.29 -3.94 -10.08
CA GLN A 135 -14.07 -3.93 -8.62
C GLN A 135 -12.80 -3.16 -8.26
N ARG A 136 -12.80 -2.45 -7.13
CA ARG A 136 -11.61 -1.68 -6.68
C ARG A 136 -10.51 -2.64 -6.22
N ILE A 137 -9.28 -2.40 -6.66
CA ILE A 137 -8.11 -3.14 -6.18
C ILE A 137 -7.56 -2.44 -4.95
N SER A 138 -7.37 -3.20 -3.88
CA SER A 138 -6.61 -2.78 -2.71
C SER A 138 -5.21 -3.34 -2.80
N TYR A 139 -4.21 -2.56 -2.38
CA TYR A 139 -2.81 -2.94 -2.50
C TYR A 139 -2.12 -2.97 -1.15
N LYS A 140 -1.20 -3.93 -1.00
CA LYS A 140 -0.26 -4.01 0.12
C LYS A 140 1.16 -3.87 -0.39
N GLU A 141 2.02 -3.22 0.39
CA GLU A 141 3.44 -3.09 0.10
C GLU A 141 4.32 -3.95 1.01
N TRP A 142 5.46 -4.38 0.48
CA TRP A 142 6.39 -5.28 1.14
C TRP A 142 7.82 -4.88 0.80
N ASP A 143 8.71 -4.88 1.80
CA ASP A 143 10.15 -4.87 1.53
C ASP A 143 10.52 -6.11 0.73
N VAL A 144 11.45 -5.94 -0.21
CA VAL A 144 12.02 -7.06 -0.96
C VAL A 144 13.15 -7.74 -0.18
N ASN A 145 14.04 -6.93 0.39
CA ASN A 145 15.25 -7.41 1.05
C ASN A 145 15.13 -7.24 2.58
N PRO A 146 15.77 -8.13 3.36
CA PRO A 146 15.92 -7.93 4.80
C PRO A 146 16.62 -6.59 5.09
N LYS A 147 16.09 -5.83 6.04
CA LYS A 147 16.70 -4.55 6.45
C LYS A 147 18.10 -4.79 7.01
N LYS A 148 19.08 -4.04 6.50
CA LYS A 148 20.46 -4.10 7.01
C LYS A 148 20.58 -3.39 8.37
N PRO A 149 21.39 -3.93 9.30
CA PRO A 149 21.68 -3.25 10.57
C PRO A 149 22.20 -1.82 10.35
N ARG A 150 21.79 -0.90 11.23
CA ARG A 150 22.22 0.51 11.23
C ARG A 150 21.97 1.26 9.90
N SER A 151 21.12 0.72 9.03
CA SER A 151 20.75 1.32 7.75
C SER A 151 19.23 1.52 7.66
N GLY A 152 18.78 2.39 6.76
CA GLY A 152 17.38 2.47 6.37
C GLY A 152 16.94 1.23 5.58
N ARG A 153 15.62 1.10 5.35
CA ARG A 153 15.09 0.21 4.31
C ARG A 153 15.60 0.70 2.96
N ASP A 154 15.86 -0.21 2.02
CA ASP A 154 16.25 0.16 0.67
C ASP A 154 15.04 0.69 -0.15
N ALA A 155 15.21 0.89 -1.44
CA ALA A 155 14.16 1.38 -2.34
C ALA A 155 13.26 0.26 -2.91
N GLU A 156 13.64 -1.01 -2.78
CA GLU A 156 13.00 -2.11 -3.47
C GLU A 156 11.71 -2.54 -2.77
N ARG A 157 10.61 -2.65 -3.53
CA ARG A 157 9.31 -3.07 -2.99
C ARG A 157 8.61 -4.07 -3.90
N ILE A 158 7.90 -4.99 -3.28
CA ILE A 158 6.81 -5.73 -3.91
C ILE A 158 5.49 -5.08 -3.50
N VAL A 159 4.56 -4.94 -4.44
CA VAL A 159 3.19 -4.51 -4.19
C VAL A 159 2.24 -5.61 -4.65
N THR A 160 1.44 -6.15 -3.73
CA THR A 160 0.44 -7.18 -4.03
C THR A 160 -0.96 -6.58 -4.07
N GLY A 161 -1.74 -6.93 -5.10
CA GLY A 161 -3.13 -6.52 -5.28
C GLY A 161 -4.10 -7.56 -4.73
N SER A 162 -5.26 -7.11 -4.25
CA SER A 162 -6.35 -7.99 -3.82
C SER A 162 -6.96 -8.81 -4.96
N ASP A 163 -6.63 -8.49 -6.20
CA ASP A 163 -6.94 -9.27 -7.40
C ASP A 163 -5.91 -10.39 -7.67
N GLY A 164 -4.94 -10.60 -6.77
CA GLY A 164 -3.87 -11.60 -6.92
C GLY A 164 -2.66 -11.11 -7.71
N SER A 165 -2.71 -9.90 -8.27
CA SER A 165 -1.59 -9.32 -9.01
C SER A 165 -0.40 -9.00 -8.10
N ALA A 166 0.81 -9.01 -8.66
CA ALA A 166 2.03 -8.63 -7.95
C ALA A 166 2.95 -7.81 -8.86
N TRP A 167 3.49 -6.73 -8.29
CA TRP A 167 4.31 -5.74 -8.98
C TRP A 167 5.61 -5.51 -8.21
N TYR A 168 6.71 -5.34 -8.93
CA TYR A 168 8.03 -5.02 -8.37
C TYR A 168 8.43 -3.60 -8.77
N THR A 169 8.99 -2.85 -7.82
CA THR A 169 9.65 -1.56 -8.05
C THR A 169 11.05 -1.59 -7.47
N LEU A 170 12.04 -1.15 -8.26
CA LEU A 170 13.43 -0.98 -7.85
C LEU A 170 13.71 0.43 -7.31
N ASP A 171 12.86 1.38 -7.68
CA ASP A 171 13.09 2.81 -7.60
C ASP A 171 12.07 3.50 -6.68
N HIS A 172 11.61 2.78 -5.65
CA HIS A 172 10.70 3.28 -4.63
C HIS A 172 9.41 3.87 -5.24
N TYR A 173 8.69 3.01 -5.95
CA TYR A 173 7.38 3.24 -6.58
C TYR A 173 7.40 4.12 -7.83
N GLN A 174 8.55 4.54 -8.35
CA GLN A 174 8.62 5.38 -9.56
C GLN A 174 8.21 4.61 -10.82
N THR A 175 8.71 3.39 -10.97
CA THR A 175 8.34 2.47 -12.04
C THR A 175 8.01 1.09 -11.48
N PHE A 176 7.19 0.36 -12.23
CA PHE A 176 6.76 -0.99 -11.86
C PHE A 176 7.03 -1.98 -12.98
N THR A 177 7.42 -3.19 -12.58
CA THR A 177 7.46 -4.37 -13.44
C THR A 177 6.48 -5.39 -12.88
N GLN A 178 5.54 -5.84 -13.71
CA GLN A 178 4.60 -6.87 -13.30
C GLN A 178 5.33 -8.20 -13.12
N ILE A 179 5.11 -8.84 -11.97
CA ILE A 179 5.64 -10.18 -11.64
C ILE A 179 4.58 -11.23 -11.93
N ARG A 180 3.34 -10.97 -11.49
CA ARG A 180 2.17 -11.83 -11.64
C ARG A 180 0.93 -11.00 -12.01
N GLY A 181 0.13 -11.52 -12.95
CA GLY A 181 -1.15 -10.92 -13.35
C GLY A 181 -2.26 -11.15 -12.32
N PRO A 182 -3.44 -10.53 -12.52
CA PRO A 182 -4.61 -10.84 -11.72
C PRO A 182 -4.97 -12.34 -11.81
N SER A 183 -5.37 -12.94 -10.70
CA SER A 183 -5.93 -14.28 -10.67
C SER A 183 -7.43 -14.18 -10.99
N ALA A 184 -7.87 -14.92 -12.01
CA ALA A 184 -9.27 -14.94 -12.46
C ALA A 184 -10.21 -15.61 -11.45
#